data_AF-A0AB74KU68-F1
#
_entry.id   AF-A0AB74KU68-F1
#
_cell.length_a   1.000
_cell.length_b   1.000
_cell.length_c   1.000
_cell.angle_alpha   90.00
_cell.angle_beta   90.00
_cell.angle_gamma   90.00
#
_symmetry.space_group_name_H-M   'P 1'
#
loop_
_entity.id
_entity.type
_entity.pdbx_description
1 polymer ?
#
loop_
_entity_poly.entity_id
_entity_poly.type
_entity_poly.pdbx_seq_one_letter_code
_entity_poly.pdbx_strand_id
1 'polypeptide(L)'
;MGYTVLKKRNLYNWLKFILSVPLIVIIAIFVTAVNFYGIEWIVGAILFCALLWVYRVSYSFSDAEVMVGYSFNLLGFYYLSVKLNGSKVKKVTREKIIKFKVGEKKEFIFDSTQLHKTGPKFKQE
;
A
#
# COMPACT_ATOMS: atom_id res chain seq x y z
N MET A 1 2.73 22.73 -15.86
CA MET A 1 2.64 21.25 -15.76
C MET A 1 1.73 20.89 -14.60
N GLY A 2 0.68 20.10 -14.85
CA GLY A 2 -0.34 19.76 -13.85
C GLY A 2 0.01 18.50 -13.03
N TYR A 3 -0.54 18.42 -11.82
CA TYR A 3 -0.48 17.21 -10.99
C TYR A 3 -1.71 16.35 -11.26
N THR A 4 -1.52 15.04 -11.39
CA THR A 4 -2.62 14.07 -11.49
C THR A 4 -2.92 13.51 -10.10
N VAL A 5 -4.17 13.61 -9.66
CA VAL A 5 -4.63 13.06 -8.38
C VAL A 5 -4.96 11.57 -8.55
N LEU A 6 -4.42 10.71 -7.69
CA LEU A 6 -4.74 9.28 -7.70
C LEU A 6 -6.09 9.01 -7.05
N LYS A 7 -6.91 8.17 -7.69
CA LYS A 7 -8.23 7.78 -7.15
C LYS A 7 -8.08 6.64 -6.14
N LYS A 8 -8.76 6.77 -4.99
CA LYS A 8 -8.83 5.72 -3.98
C LYS A 8 -9.66 4.54 -4.48
N ARG A 9 -9.14 3.32 -4.38
CA ARG A 9 -9.88 2.10 -4.78
C ARG A 9 -10.77 1.62 -3.64
N ASN A 10 -11.82 2.39 -3.31
CA ASN A 10 -12.68 2.12 -2.14
C ASN A 10 -13.19 0.67 -2.08
N LEU A 11 -13.79 0.16 -3.16
CA LEU A 11 -14.29 -1.21 -3.21
C LEU A 11 -13.19 -2.25 -2.95
N TYR A 12 -12.03 -2.09 -3.58
CA TYR A 12 -10.89 -3.01 -3.41
C TYR A 12 -10.31 -2.96 -1.99
N ASN A 13 -10.25 -1.77 -1.39
CA ASN A 13 -9.80 -1.60 0.00
C ASN A 13 -10.81 -2.20 1.00
N TRP A 14 -12.11 -2.08 0.72
CA TRP A 14 -13.17 -2.72 1.50
C TRP A 14 -13.15 -4.25 1.37
N LEU A 15 -12.96 -4.78 0.16
CA LEU A 15 -12.78 -6.22 -0.06
C LEU A 15 -11.58 -6.76 0.72
N LYS A 16 -10.42 -6.06 0.68
CA LYS A 16 -9.25 -6.41 1.49
C LYS A 16 -9.55 -6.39 2.98
N PHE A 17 -10.31 -5.40 3.44
CA PHE A 17 -10.72 -5.30 4.83
C PHE A 17 -11.58 -6.49 5.24
N ILE A 18 -12.64 -6.80 4.48
CA ILE A 18 -13.53 -7.92 4.74
C ILE A 18 -12.74 -9.25 4.74
N LEU A 19 -11.86 -9.46 3.76
CA LEU A 19 -11.00 -10.65 3.70
C LEU A 19 -9.99 -10.74 4.85
N SER A 20 -9.66 -9.65 5.52
CA SER A 20 -8.80 -9.66 6.71
C SER A 20 -9.54 -10.09 7.98
N VAL A 21 -10.88 -10.00 8.01
CA VAL A 21 -11.70 -10.38 9.18
C VAL A 21 -11.61 -11.88 9.50
N PRO A 22 -11.77 -12.82 8.54
CA PRO A 22 -11.55 -14.25 8.80
C PRO A 22 -10.15 -14.54 9.35
N LEU A 23 -9.14 -13.81 8.89
CA LEU A 23 -7.77 -13.97 9.37
C LEU A 23 -7.67 -13.59 10.86
N ILE A 24 -8.29 -12.47 11.26
CA ILE A 24 -8.37 -12.04 12.67
C ILE A 24 -9.07 -13.09 13.53
N VAL A 25 -10.17 -13.68 13.05
CA VAL A 25 -10.89 -14.75 13.77
C VAL A 25 -10.02 -15.99 13.94
N ILE A 26 -9.32 -16.44 12.89
CA ILE A 26 -8.39 -17.58 12.98
C ILE A 26 -7.26 -17.30 13.97
N ILE A 27 -6.70 -16.08 13.95
CA ILE A 27 -5.67 -15.65 14.90
C ILE A 27 -6.20 -15.71 16.34
N ALA A 28 -7.42 -15.22 16.59
CA ALA A 28 -8.03 -15.27 17.92
C ALA A 28 -8.22 -16.71 18.41
N ILE A 29 -8.73 -17.60 17.54
CA ILE A 29 -8.88 -19.04 17.84
C ILE A 29 -7.52 -19.67 18.14
N PHE A 30 -6.50 -19.36 17.34
CA PHE A 30 -5.15 -19.89 17.53
C PHE A 30 -4.55 -19.42 18.86
N VAL A 31 -4.69 -18.13 19.21
CA VAL A 31 -4.24 -17.60 20.50
C VAL A 31 -4.94 -18.32 21.66
N THR A 32 -6.25 -18.58 21.56
CA THR A 32 -6.97 -19.34 22.60
C THR A 32 -6.54 -20.82 22.70
N ALA A 33 -6.09 -21.42 21.59
CA ALA A 33 -5.63 -22.81 21.55
C ALA A 33 -4.17 -22.99 22.02
N VAL A 34 -3.34 -21.95 21.93
CA VAL A 34 -1.90 -21.98 22.25
C VAL A 34 -1.61 -21.76 23.76
N ASN A 35 -2.63 -21.83 24.62
CA ASN A 35 -2.62 -21.69 26.09
C ASN A 35 -1.63 -22.57 26.90
N PHE A 36 -0.70 -23.28 26.24
CA PHE A 36 0.19 -24.26 26.86
C PHE A 36 1.67 -23.84 27.00
N TYR A 37 2.08 -22.66 26.50
CA TYR A 37 3.53 -22.35 26.43
C TYR A 37 3.95 -20.93 26.83
N GLY A 38 3.06 -20.03 27.26
CA GLY A 38 3.46 -18.68 27.71
C GLY A 38 4.00 -17.76 26.59
N ILE A 39 3.95 -18.22 25.33
CA ILE A 39 4.40 -17.49 24.12
C ILE A 39 3.18 -16.90 23.37
N GLU A 40 1.95 -17.12 23.86
CA GLU A 40 0.69 -16.70 23.24
C GLU A 40 0.66 -15.21 22.86
N TRP A 41 1.16 -14.36 23.74
CA TRP A 41 1.25 -12.92 23.53
C TRP A 41 2.23 -12.55 22.40
N ILE A 42 3.33 -13.30 22.26
CA ILE A 42 4.32 -13.10 21.20
C ILE A 42 3.71 -13.52 19.85
N VAL A 43 3.03 -14.67 19.80
CA VAL A 43 2.35 -15.14 18.59
C VAL A 43 1.25 -14.16 18.18
N GLY A 44 0.44 -13.68 19.13
CA GLY A 44 -0.57 -12.66 18.89
C GLY A 44 0.02 -11.35 18.35
N ALA A 45 1.13 -10.88 18.93
CA ALA A 45 1.83 -9.67 18.48
C ALA A 45 2.40 -9.81 17.06
N ILE A 46 3.01 -10.96 16.73
CA ILE A 46 3.54 -11.25 15.38
C ILE A 46 2.40 -11.24 14.36
N LEU A 47 1.28 -11.89 14.67
CA LEU A 47 0.12 -11.97 13.80
C LEU A 47 -0.55 -10.59 13.60
N PHE A 48 -0.61 -9.78 14.66
CA PHE A 48 -1.07 -8.39 14.56
C PHE A 48 -0.16 -7.53 13.68
N CYS A 49 1.17 -7.63 13.86
CA CYS A 49 2.14 -6.96 12.99
C CYS A 49 2.01 -7.40 11.52
N ALA A 50 1.80 -8.69 11.28
CA ALA A 50 1.56 -9.21 9.94
C ALA A 50 0.28 -8.63 9.32
N LEU A 51 -0.81 -8.52 10.09
CA LEU A 51 -2.04 -7.85 9.66
C LEU A 51 -1.80 -6.38 9.30
N LEU A 52 -1.11 -5.62 10.15
CA LEU A 52 -0.78 -4.21 9.89
C LEU A 52 0.10 -4.04 8.64
N TRP A 53 0.93 -5.04 8.33
CA TRP A 53 1.77 -5.05 7.13
C TRP A 53 0.99 -5.35 5.84
N VAL A 54 0.08 -6.33 5.92
CA VAL A 54 -0.73 -6.82 4.80
C VAL A 54 -1.84 -5.85 4.46
N TYR A 55 -2.47 -5.23 5.46
CA TYR A 55 -3.50 -4.24 5.24
C TYR A 55 -2.88 -3.00 4.59
N ARG A 56 -3.29 -2.75 3.35
CA ARG A 56 -2.75 -1.68 2.52
C ARG A 56 -3.85 -0.91 1.84
N VAL A 57 -3.91 0.39 2.12
CA VAL A 57 -4.81 1.30 1.42
C VAL A 57 -4.20 1.58 0.06
N SER A 58 -4.94 1.24 -0.99
CA SER A 58 -4.47 1.34 -2.38
C SER A 58 -5.20 2.45 -3.15
N TYR A 59 -4.42 3.16 -3.96
CA TYR A 59 -4.79 4.22 -4.87
C TYR A 59 -4.27 3.87 -6.25
N SER A 60 -5.00 4.26 -7.29
CA SER A 60 -4.55 4.04 -8.66
C SER A 60 -5.00 5.14 -9.59
N PHE A 61 -4.19 5.33 -10.63
CA PHE A 61 -4.53 6.06 -11.83
C PHE A 61 -4.16 5.17 -13.01
N SER A 62 -5.02 5.14 -14.02
CA SER A 62 -4.75 4.43 -15.26
C SER A 62 -5.21 5.32 -16.40
N ASP A 63 -4.31 5.51 -17.34
CA ASP A 63 -4.53 6.15 -18.63
C ASP A 63 -4.14 5.16 -19.74
N ALA A 64 -4.33 5.53 -21.01
CA ALA A 64 -4.05 4.69 -22.17
C ALA A 64 -2.59 4.20 -22.20
N GLU A 65 -1.63 5.03 -21.78
CA GLU A 65 -0.19 4.74 -21.84
C GLU A 65 0.45 4.46 -20.47
N VAL A 66 -0.17 4.94 -19.38
CA VAL A 66 0.45 4.97 -18.05
C VAL A 66 -0.51 4.43 -16.98
N MET A 67 -0.02 3.49 -16.18
CA MET A 67 -0.71 2.99 -15.00
C MET A 67 0.14 3.21 -13.76
N VAL A 68 -0.39 3.98 -12.81
CA VAL A 68 0.23 4.30 -11.53
C VAL A 68 -0.58 3.66 -10.41
N GLY A 69 0.05 2.79 -9.65
CA GLY A 69 -0.49 2.20 -8.42
C GLY A 69 0.33 2.69 -7.23
N TYR A 70 -0.36 3.19 -6.21
CA TYR A 70 0.23 3.56 -4.95
C TYR A 70 -0.50 2.84 -3.83
N SER A 71 0.21 2.33 -2.84
CA SER A 71 -0.41 1.83 -1.62
C SER A 71 0.47 2.09 -0.42
N PHE A 72 -0.13 2.20 0.75
CA PHE A 72 0.61 2.30 2.01
C PHE A 72 0.00 1.40 3.06
N ASN A 73 0.84 0.89 3.95
CA ASN A 73 0.40 0.12 5.12
C ASN A 73 0.40 1.00 6.38
N LEU A 74 -0.15 0.45 7.47
CA LEU A 74 -0.23 1.13 8.75
C LEU A 74 1.12 1.22 9.47
N LEU A 75 2.15 0.51 8.99
CA LEU A 75 3.53 0.56 9.48
C LEU A 75 4.37 1.65 8.80
N GLY A 76 3.76 2.52 7.98
CA GLY A 76 4.42 3.65 7.34
C GLY A 76 5.25 3.29 6.10
N PHE A 77 5.05 2.11 5.52
CA PHE A 77 5.68 1.74 4.25
C PHE A 77 4.81 2.14 3.07
N TYR A 78 5.44 2.75 2.08
CA TYR A 78 4.87 3.20 0.83
C TYR A 78 5.32 2.28 -0.30
N TYR A 79 4.36 1.79 -1.08
CA TYR A 79 4.55 0.90 -2.21
C TYR A 79 4.06 1.60 -3.46
N LEU A 80 4.95 1.82 -4.40
CA LEU A 80 4.67 2.49 -5.66
C LEU A 80 4.94 1.54 -6.81
N SER A 81 4.05 1.53 -7.79
CA SER A 81 4.16 0.75 -9.02
C SER A 81 3.75 1.64 -10.18
N VAL A 82 4.66 1.85 -11.13
CA VAL A 82 4.33 2.53 -12.39
C VAL A 82 4.58 1.58 -13.54
N LYS A 83 3.62 1.50 -14.45
CA LYS A 83 3.74 0.79 -15.72
C LYS A 83 3.55 1.81 -16.84
N LEU A 84 4.49 1.86 -17.76
CA LEU A 84 4.48 2.76 -18.91
C LEU A 84 4.87 1.97 -20.15
N ASN A 85 3.99 1.89 -21.15
CA ASN A 85 4.23 1.17 -22.42
C ASN A 85 4.90 -0.21 -22.25
N GLY A 86 4.43 -1.01 -21.29
CA GLY A 86 4.94 -2.36 -21.01
C GLY A 86 6.07 -2.42 -19.98
N SER A 87 6.88 -1.36 -19.84
CA SER A 87 7.91 -1.28 -18.78
C SER A 87 7.27 -1.05 -17.42
N LYS A 88 7.71 -1.80 -16.40
CA LYS A 88 7.16 -1.70 -15.04
C LYS A 88 8.27 -1.44 -14.03
N VAL A 89 8.08 -0.44 -13.18
CA VAL A 89 8.95 -0.12 -12.06
C VAL A 89 8.14 -0.23 -10.77
N LYS A 90 8.70 -0.93 -9.78
CA LYS A 90 8.16 -1.01 -8.42
C LYS A 90 9.18 -0.45 -7.44
N LYS A 91 8.73 0.36 -6.48
CA LYS A 91 9.56 0.90 -5.41
C LYS A 91 8.85 0.76 -4.08
N VAL A 92 9.59 0.41 -3.03
CA VAL A 92 9.11 0.37 -1.65
C VAL A 92 10.00 1.28 -0.83
N THR A 93 9.42 2.20 -0.08
CA THR A 93 10.19 3.15 0.74
C THR A 93 9.39 3.60 1.95
N ARG A 94 10.07 4.19 2.93
CA ARG A 94 9.46 4.93 4.05
C ARG A 94 9.43 6.43 3.78
N GLU A 95 10.05 6.88 2.69
CA GLU A 95 10.05 8.28 2.28
C GLU A 95 8.67 8.69 1.77
N LYS A 96 8.22 9.87 2.21
CA LYS A 96 6.93 10.42 1.82
C LYS A 96 6.93 10.99 0.40
N ILE A 97 8.09 11.46 -0.06
CA ILE A 97 8.29 11.96 -1.42
C ILE A 97 9.13 10.92 -2.15
N ILE A 98 8.61 10.39 -3.25
CA ILE A 98 9.25 9.31 -3.99
C ILE A 98 9.56 9.81 -5.38
N LYS A 99 10.86 9.93 -5.68
CA LYS A 99 11.38 10.17 -7.02
C LYS A 99 11.86 8.86 -7.63
N PHE A 100 11.53 8.63 -8.89
CA PHE A 100 11.94 7.44 -9.64
C PHE A 100 11.82 7.67 -11.14
N LYS A 101 12.69 6.99 -11.89
CA LYS A 101 12.80 7.12 -13.35
C LYS A 101 12.18 5.89 -14.02
N VAL A 102 11.43 6.08 -15.10
CA VAL A 102 10.93 4.99 -15.95
C VAL A 102 11.42 5.22 -17.38
N GLY A 103 12.33 4.37 -17.85
CA GLY A 103 13.02 4.55 -19.13
C GLY A 103 14.11 5.63 -19.09
N GLU A 104 14.54 6.12 -20.24
CA GLU A 104 15.70 7.03 -20.34
C GLU A 104 15.39 8.52 -20.09
N LYS A 105 14.12 8.95 -20.22
CA LYS A 105 13.77 10.39 -20.25
C LYS A 105 12.59 10.85 -19.37
N LYS A 106 11.96 9.99 -18.56
CA LYS A 106 10.79 10.37 -17.76
C LYS A 106 11.05 10.19 -16.27
N GLU A 107 11.02 11.28 -15.52
CA GLU A 107 11.10 11.27 -14.05
C GLU A 107 9.70 11.45 -13.47
N PHE A 108 9.43 10.69 -12.40
CA PHE A 108 8.15 10.74 -11.72
C PHE A 108 8.35 11.13 -10.29
N ILE A 109 7.60 12.14 -9.88
CA ILE A 109 7.58 12.63 -8.50
C ILE A 109 6.22 12.30 -7.92
N PHE A 110 6.27 11.52 -6.84
CA PHE A 110 5.11 11.16 -6.08
C PHE A 110 5.17 11.82 -4.71
N ASP A 111 4.11 12.53 -4.33
CA ASP A 111 4.00 13.21 -3.04
C ASP A 111 2.83 12.63 -2.24
N SER A 112 3.16 11.91 -1.16
CA SER A 112 2.19 11.35 -0.22
C SER A 112 1.79 12.32 0.90
N THR A 113 2.46 13.47 1.06
CA THR A 113 2.19 14.38 2.18
C THR A 113 0.80 15.02 2.10
N GLN A 114 0.20 15.09 0.90
CA GLN A 114 -1.12 15.70 0.66
C GLN A 114 -2.30 14.73 0.79
N LEU A 115 -2.08 13.55 1.36
CA LEU A 115 -3.07 12.48 1.51
C LEU A 115 -4.38 12.93 2.18
N HIS A 116 -4.30 13.82 3.18
CA HIS A 116 -5.46 14.28 3.96
C HIS A 116 -6.31 15.37 3.29
N LYS A 117 -5.77 16.08 2.28
CA LYS A 117 -6.46 17.23 1.66
C LYS A 117 -7.04 16.90 0.30
N THR A 118 -6.28 16.20 -0.54
CA THR A 118 -6.65 15.95 -1.95
C THR A 118 -6.31 14.55 -2.42
N GLY A 119 -5.76 13.70 -1.56
CA GLY A 119 -5.18 12.42 -1.95
C GLY A 119 -3.78 12.54 -2.54
N PRO A 120 -3.11 11.41 -2.79
CA PRO A 120 -1.75 11.39 -3.29
C PRO A 120 -1.67 11.90 -4.73
N LYS A 121 -0.63 12.69 -5.02
CA LYS A 121 -0.43 13.35 -6.32
C LYS A 121 0.78 12.77 -7.04
N PHE A 122 0.64 12.74 -8.36
CA PHE A 122 1.65 12.26 -9.28
C PHE A 122 1.98 13.36 -10.29
N LYS A 123 3.28 13.61 -10.50
CA LYS A 123 3.79 14.52 -11.52
C LYS A 123 4.73 13.74 -12.44
N GLN A 124 4.55 13.96 -13.74
CA GLN A 124 5.47 13.52 -14.78
C GLN A 124 6.33 14.73 -15.18
N GLU A 125 7.64 14.60 -15.05
CA GLU A 125 8.64 15.54 -15.58
C GLU A 125 9.27 14.99 -16.86
#